data_AF-A0A7S1XQ75-F1
#
_entry.id   AF-A0A7S1XQ75-F1
#
_cell.length_a   1.000
_cell.length_b   1.000
_cell.length_c   1.000
_cell.angle_alpha   90.00
_cell.angle_beta   90.00
_cell.angle_gamma   90.00
#
_symmetry.space_group_name_H-M   'P 1'
#
loop_
_entity.id
_entity.type
_entity.pdbx_description
1 polymer ?
#
loop_
_entity_poly.entity_id
_entity_poly.type
_entity_poly.pdbx_seq_one_letter_code
_entity_poly.pdbx_strand_id
1 'polypeptide(L)'
;KSGERVVIKVRKPGVEEVLKTDLAFLSIGTKILETFAPELKRISLADITADIKDSMLGELDFNQEADNLVVYERFLRESELDATATCPLPVRELTAKKVLTMTRLDGVPLLDAEALRRTAATAGAAEAAVATALNVWSTSVVSCDFFHADVHGGNLLLCDDGRVGFIDFGIVGRLPPKVWNAVTGLGESFVTGDFEAMAKSLVAMGAAEETVDTAKFGRDLEAIFDRMSRVQPTVTVGTTTTASGDVAAFSTLDVDDEEVSRIVIDIINAAED
;
A
#
# COMPACT_ATOMS: atom_id res chain seq x y z
N LYS A 1 -21.00 -12.28 -28.03
CA LYS A 1 -20.96 -12.74 -29.44
C LYS A 1 -19.76 -13.66 -29.74
N SER A 2 -18.67 -13.67 -28.97
CA SER A 2 -17.52 -14.59 -29.14
C SER A 2 -17.64 -15.94 -28.40
N GLY A 3 -18.53 -16.06 -27.41
CA GLY A 3 -18.62 -17.25 -26.54
C GLY A 3 -17.65 -17.21 -25.35
N GLU A 4 -16.78 -16.21 -25.30
CA GLU A 4 -15.85 -15.96 -24.20
C GLU A 4 -16.59 -15.51 -22.94
N ARG A 5 -16.13 -16.01 -21.77
CA ARG A 5 -16.71 -15.66 -20.48
C ARG A 5 -16.14 -14.32 -20.02
N VAL A 6 -17.02 -13.43 -19.58
CA VAL A 6 -16.67 -12.08 -19.14
C VAL A 6 -17.22 -11.80 -17.75
N VAL A 7 -16.59 -10.86 -17.05
CA VAL A 7 -17.09 -10.20 -15.85
C VAL A 7 -17.51 -8.79 -16.22
N ILE A 8 -18.66 -8.36 -15.70
CA ILE A 8 -19.18 -7.00 -15.91
C ILE A 8 -19.27 -6.31 -14.54
N LYS A 9 -18.33 -5.39 -14.25
CA LYS A 9 -18.44 -4.52 -13.08
C LYS A 9 -19.38 -3.37 -13.42
N VAL A 10 -20.37 -3.13 -12.57
CA VAL A 10 -21.37 -2.06 -12.77
C VAL A 10 -21.35 -1.13 -11.58
N ARG A 11 -21.22 0.17 -11.86
CA ARG A 11 -21.18 1.20 -10.83
C ARG A 11 -22.55 1.32 -10.18
N LYS A 12 -22.58 1.29 -8.84
CA LYS A 12 -23.84 1.42 -8.07
C LYS A 12 -24.54 2.74 -8.44
N PRO A 13 -25.85 2.72 -8.78
CA PRO A 13 -26.60 3.95 -9.04
C PRO A 13 -26.56 4.91 -7.85
N GLY A 14 -26.40 6.21 -8.12
CA GLY A 14 -26.37 7.26 -7.10
C GLY A 14 -25.07 7.40 -6.31
N VAL A 15 -24.10 6.48 -6.47
CA VAL A 15 -22.84 6.53 -5.68
C VAL A 15 -22.05 7.81 -5.90
N GLU A 16 -22.06 8.35 -7.12
CA GLU A 16 -21.35 9.60 -7.45
C GLU A 16 -21.90 10.81 -6.69
N GLU A 17 -23.21 10.89 -6.49
CA GLU A 17 -23.81 12.03 -5.76
C GLU A 17 -23.59 11.91 -4.26
N VAL A 18 -23.73 10.70 -3.72
CA VAL A 18 -23.43 10.40 -2.31
C VAL A 18 -21.97 10.74 -2.02
N LEU A 19 -21.05 10.23 -2.85
CA LEU A 19 -19.62 10.46 -2.68
C LEU A 19 -19.24 11.94 -2.78
N LYS A 20 -19.79 12.68 -3.75
CA LYS A 20 -19.56 14.14 -3.85
C LYS A 20 -20.06 14.88 -2.62
N THR A 21 -21.19 14.45 -2.06
CA THR A 21 -21.77 15.05 -0.87
C THR A 21 -20.88 14.79 0.35
N ASP A 22 -20.47 13.55 0.55
CA ASP A 22 -19.62 13.13 1.67
C ASP A 22 -18.24 13.83 1.62
N LEU A 23 -17.62 13.89 0.44
CA LEU A 23 -16.34 14.57 0.24
C LEU A 23 -16.46 16.09 0.42
N ALA A 24 -17.61 16.68 0.10
CA ALA A 24 -17.88 18.10 0.36
C ALA A 24 -17.97 18.38 1.86
N PHE A 25 -18.67 17.52 2.63
CA PHE A 25 -18.70 17.63 4.09
C PHE A 25 -17.31 17.49 4.70
N LEU A 26 -16.52 16.54 4.23
CA LEU A 26 -15.16 16.31 4.70
C LEU A 26 -14.27 17.54 4.42
N SER A 27 -14.37 18.11 3.22
CA SER A 27 -13.65 19.34 2.83
C SER A 27 -14.04 20.58 3.64
N ILE A 28 -15.31 20.69 4.05
CA ILE A 28 -15.78 21.80 4.90
C ILE A 28 -15.29 21.60 6.33
N GLY A 29 -15.42 20.38 6.86
CA GLY A 29 -15.00 20.03 8.21
C GLY A 29 -13.51 20.27 8.43
N THR A 30 -12.67 19.90 7.46
CA THR A 30 -11.21 20.07 7.56
C THR A 30 -10.80 21.53 7.57
N LYS A 31 -11.43 22.38 6.73
CA LYS A 31 -11.20 23.84 6.76
C LYS A 31 -11.63 24.48 8.08
N ILE A 32 -12.75 24.05 8.65
CA ILE A 32 -13.21 24.52 9.96
C ILE A 32 -12.19 24.10 11.04
N LEU A 33 -11.77 22.83 11.03
CA LEU A 33 -10.79 22.31 11.99
C LEU A 33 -9.45 23.06 11.91
N GLU A 34 -8.90 23.29 10.71
CA GLU A 34 -7.68 24.09 10.54
C GLU A 34 -7.83 25.54 11.00
N THR A 35 -9.04 26.10 10.94
CA THR A 35 -9.34 27.44 11.45
C THR A 35 -9.27 27.49 12.98
N PHE A 36 -9.72 26.45 13.68
CA PHE A 36 -9.75 26.38 15.14
C PHE A 36 -8.52 25.73 15.77
N ALA A 37 -7.79 24.90 15.02
CA ALA A 37 -6.57 24.23 15.43
C ALA A 37 -5.48 24.42 14.36
N PRO A 38 -4.74 25.55 14.39
CA PRO A 38 -3.72 25.88 13.41
C PRO A 38 -2.59 24.84 13.31
N GLU A 39 -2.39 24.04 14.35
CA GLU A 39 -1.45 22.92 14.36
C GLU A 39 -1.79 21.85 13.29
N LEU A 40 -3.08 21.65 12.97
CA LEU A 40 -3.50 20.72 11.91
C LEU A 40 -3.13 21.20 10.51
N LYS A 41 -2.93 22.51 10.34
CA LYS A 41 -2.40 23.07 9.09
C LYS A 41 -0.95 22.61 8.84
N ARG A 42 -0.21 22.25 9.89
CA ARG A 42 1.15 21.67 9.75
C ARG A 42 1.14 20.27 9.17
N ILE A 43 0.04 19.53 9.33
CA ILE A 43 -0.14 18.19 8.77
C ILE A 43 -0.81 18.26 7.38
N SER A 44 -0.99 19.47 6.82
CA SER A 44 -1.64 19.69 5.53
C SER A 44 -2.95 18.90 5.35
N LEU A 45 -3.79 18.90 6.38
CA LEU A 45 -5.01 18.09 6.42
C LEU A 45 -5.97 18.38 5.26
N ALA A 46 -6.05 19.64 4.83
CA ALA A 46 -6.78 20.04 3.64
C ALA A 46 -6.23 19.42 2.35
N ASP A 47 -4.90 19.32 2.21
CA ASP A 47 -4.26 18.74 1.02
C ASP A 47 -4.47 17.23 0.98
N ILE A 48 -4.29 16.53 2.13
CA ILE A 48 -4.62 15.11 2.27
C ILE A 48 -6.08 14.84 1.88
N THR A 49 -6.98 15.71 2.31
CA THR A 49 -8.41 15.60 1.97
C THR A 49 -8.67 15.80 0.48
N ALA A 50 -7.94 16.71 -0.16
CA ALA A 50 -8.02 16.94 -1.60
C ALA A 50 -7.54 15.71 -2.38
N ASP A 51 -6.43 15.10 -1.96
CA ASP A 51 -5.89 13.89 -2.59
C ASP A 51 -6.85 12.70 -2.44
N ILE A 52 -7.43 12.50 -1.25
CA ILE A 52 -8.47 11.47 -1.03
C ILE A 52 -9.65 11.70 -1.96
N LYS A 53 -10.10 12.96 -2.08
CA LYS A 53 -11.23 13.31 -2.95
C LYS A 53 -10.91 12.99 -4.41
N ASP A 54 -9.75 13.36 -4.90
CA ASP A 54 -9.37 13.13 -6.30
C ASP A 54 -9.20 11.63 -6.59
N SER A 55 -8.61 10.86 -5.67
CA SER A 55 -8.53 9.41 -5.76
C SER A 55 -9.93 8.77 -5.85
N MET A 56 -10.81 9.08 -4.90
CA MET A 56 -12.16 8.52 -4.81
C MET A 56 -13.03 8.91 -6.02
N LEU A 57 -12.86 10.11 -6.57
CA LEU A 57 -13.57 10.53 -7.78
C LEU A 57 -13.01 9.85 -9.04
N GLY A 58 -11.71 9.54 -9.07
CA GLY A 58 -11.08 8.76 -10.14
C GLY A 58 -11.68 7.36 -10.27
N GLU A 59 -11.99 6.71 -9.15
CA GLU A 59 -12.64 5.37 -9.11
C GLU A 59 -14.03 5.34 -9.78
N LEU A 60 -14.66 6.50 -9.99
CA LEU A 60 -15.98 6.57 -10.64
C LEU A 60 -15.93 6.40 -12.16
N ASP A 61 -14.75 6.36 -12.77
CA ASP A 61 -14.55 6.20 -14.21
C ASP A 61 -13.87 4.86 -14.56
N PHE A 62 -14.67 3.87 -14.91
CA PHE A 62 -14.17 2.55 -15.29
C PHE A 62 -13.34 2.51 -16.58
N ASN A 63 -13.29 3.60 -17.38
CA ASN A 63 -12.31 3.66 -18.46
C ASN A 63 -10.88 3.70 -17.91
N GLN A 64 -10.69 4.35 -16.76
CA GLN A 64 -9.37 4.47 -16.14
C GLN A 64 -8.90 3.12 -15.60
N GLU A 65 -9.78 2.34 -14.96
CA GLU A 65 -9.47 0.96 -14.56
C GLU A 65 -9.15 0.07 -15.78
N ALA A 66 -9.88 0.22 -16.89
CA ALA A 66 -9.57 -0.49 -18.13
C ALA A 66 -8.21 -0.11 -18.73
N ASP A 67 -7.80 1.15 -18.62
CA ASP A 67 -6.45 1.60 -19.01
C ASP A 67 -5.38 0.99 -18.11
N ASN A 68 -5.62 0.97 -16.79
CA ASN A 68 -4.70 0.37 -15.82
C ASN A 68 -4.51 -1.13 -16.08
N LEU A 69 -5.57 -1.88 -16.40
CA LEU A 69 -5.49 -3.31 -16.77
C LEU A 69 -4.58 -3.55 -17.99
N VAL A 70 -4.66 -2.70 -19.02
CA VAL A 70 -3.82 -2.83 -20.22
C VAL A 70 -2.35 -2.55 -19.91
N VAL A 71 -2.10 -1.52 -19.09
CA VAL A 71 -0.74 -1.19 -18.65
C VAL A 71 -0.16 -2.34 -17.82
N TYR A 72 -0.96 -2.93 -16.91
CA TYR A 72 -0.50 -4.04 -16.07
C TYR A 72 -0.24 -5.32 -16.87
N GLU A 73 -1.09 -5.67 -17.84
CA GLU A 73 -0.83 -6.83 -18.73
C GLU A 73 0.50 -6.67 -19.46
N ARG A 74 0.76 -5.48 -20.00
CA ARG A 74 2.02 -5.19 -20.67
C ARG A 74 3.20 -5.31 -19.71
N PHE A 75 3.09 -4.76 -18.50
CA PHE A 75 4.12 -4.89 -17.46
C PHE A 75 4.43 -6.36 -17.15
N LEU A 76 3.41 -7.20 -16.98
CA LEU A 76 3.61 -8.62 -16.70
C LEU A 76 4.39 -9.32 -17.83
N ARG A 77 4.06 -9.00 -19.09
CA ARG A 77 4.75 -9.57 -20.26
C ARG A 77 6.19 -9.05 -20.39
N GLU A 78 6.40 -7.74 -20.25
CA GLU A 78 7.72 -7.11 -20.41
C GLU A 78 8.68 -7.48 -19.28
N SER A 79 8.15 -7.82 -18.10
CA SER A 79 8.93 -8.27 -16.95
C SER A 79 9.06 -9.79 -16.86
N GLU A 80 8.60 -10.54 -17.87
CA GLU A 80 8.61 -12.02 -17.90
C GLU A 80 7.88 -12.67 -16.70
N LEU A 81 6.84 -12.00 -16.19
CA LEU A 81 6.01 -12.45 -15.06
C LEU A 81 4.70 -13.12 -15.48
N ASP A 82 4.37 -13.12 -16.78
CA ASP A 82 3.11 -13.64 -17.35
C ASP A 82 2.94 -15.17 -17.18
N ALA A 83 4.04 -15.88 -16.90
CA ALA A 83 4.04 -17.29 -16.51
C ALA A 83 3.59 -17.54 -15.07
N THR A 84 3.67 -16.54 -14.17
CA THR A 84 3.35 -16.69 -12.74
C THR A 84 2.18 -15.81 -12.28
N ALA A 85 1.87 -14.74 -13.01
CA ALA A 85 0.75 -13.86 -12.73
C ALA A 85 -0.04 -13.49 -13.98
N THR A 86 -1.25 -12.99 -13.76
CA THR A 86 -2.17 -12.57 -14.83
C THR A 86 -3.13 -11.49 -14.33
N CYS A 87 -3.77 -10.80 -15.26
CA CYS A 87 -4.90 -9.91 -14.99
C CYS A 87 -5.97 -10.06 -16.07
N PRO A 88 -7.23 -9.66 -15.81
CA PRO A 88 -8.25 -9.56 -16.84
C PRO A 88 -7.84 -8.67 -18.02
N LEU A 89 -8.33 -8.98 -19.21
CA LEU A 89 -8.24 -8.11 -20.38
C LEU A 89 -9.55 -7.35 -20.54
N PRO A 90 -9.54 -6.01 -20.64
CA PRO A 90 -10.76 -5.23 -20.83
C PRO A 90 -11.32 -5.44 -22.24
N VAL A 91 -12.62 -5.64 -22.34
CA VAL A 91 -13.38 -5.61 -23.60
C VAL A 91 -13.80 -4.17 -23.86
N ARG A 92 -12.97 -3.44 -24.61
CA ARG A 92 -13.09 -1.99 -24.78
C ARG A 92 -14.41 -1.58 -25.43
N GLU A 93 -14.92 -2.36 -26.35
CA GLU A 93 -16.19 -2.11 -27.05
C GLU A 93 -17.40 -2.21 -26.11
N LEU A 94 -17.25 -2.88 -24.97
CA LEU A 94 -18.28 -3.09 -23.94
C LEU A 94 -17.94 -2.40 -22.62
N THR A 95 -16.98 -1.47 -22.64
CA THR A 95 -16.56 -0.69 -21.47
C THR A 95 -16.96 0.77 -21.66
N ALA A 96 -17.45 1.37 -20.58
CA ALA A 96 -17.84 2.76 -20.51
C ALA A 96 -17.65 3.27 -19.07
N LYS A 97 -17.86 4.57 -18.85
CA LYS A 97 -17.63 5.23 -17.56
C LYS A 97 -18.25 4.52 -16.34
N LYS A 98 -19.42 3.88 -16.51
CA LYS A 98 -20.18 3.22 -15.43
C LYS A 98 -20.21 1.70 -15.51
N VAL A 99 -19.62 1.11 -16.55
CA VAL A 99 -19.57 -0.33 -16.77
C VAL A 99 -18.20 -0.76 -17.29
N LEU A 100 -17.50 -1.64 -16.56
CA LEU A 100 -16.28 -2.30 -17.02
C LEU A 100 -16.62 -3.72 -17.44
N THR A 101 -16.31 -4.09 -18.69
CA THR A 101 -16.38 -5.48 -19.14
C THR A 101 -14.97 -6.00 -19.34
N MET A 102 -14.64 -7.15 -18.75
CA MET A 102 -13.32 -7.75 -18.83
C MET A 102 -13.38 -9.27 -18.92
N THR A 103 -12.31 -9.91 -19.40
CA THR A 103 -12.22 -11.38 -19.44
C THR A 103 -12.36 -11.96 -18.03
N ARG A 104 -13.03 -13.11 -17.92
CA ARG A 104 -13.18 -13.77 -16.63
C ARG A 104 -11.96 -14.64 -16.36
N LEU A 105 -11.32 -14.43 -15.21
CA LEU A 105 -10.35 -15.36 -14.65
C LEU A 105 -11.09 -16.45 -13.86
N ASP A 106 -10.64 -17.70 -14.02
CA ASP A 106 -11.11 -18.84 -13.24
C ASP A 106 -10.09 -19.16 -12.14
N GLY A 107 -10.57 -19.26 -10.92
CA GLY A 107 -9.72 -19.50 -9.75
C GLY A 107 -10.46 -19.32 -8.45
N VAL A 108 -9.71 -19.39 -7.36
CA VAL A 108 -10.20 -19.25 -5.98
C VAL A 108 -9.60 -18.01 -5.33
N PRO A 109 -10.39 -17.16 -4.66
CA PRO A 109 -9.89 -16.02 -3.90
C PRO A 109 -8.85 -16.43 -2.86
N LEU A 110 -7.77 -15.67 -2.73
CA LEU A 110 -6.73 -15.97 -1.74
C LEU A 110 -7.20 -15.83 -0.29
N LEU A 111 -8.25 -15.05 -0.03
CA LEU A 111 -8.88 -14.95 1.29
C LEU A 111 -9.72 -16.18 1.68
N ASP A 112 -10.15 -17.01 0.72
CA ASP A 112 -11.00 -18.16 1.01
C ASP A 112 -10.14 -19.39 1.34
N ALA A 113 -9.64 -19.43 2.56
CA ALA A 113 -8.81 -20.53 3.05
C ALA A 113 -9.50 -21.90 2.97
N GLU A 114 -10.84 -21.94 3.06
CA GLU A 114 -11.60 -23.18 2.96
C GLU A 114 -11.71 -23.67 1.52
N ALA A 115 -11.98 -22.76 0.57
CA ALA A 115 -11.96 -23.08 -0.85
C ALA A 115 -10.56 -23.47 -1.31
N LEU A 116 -9.51 -22.74 -0.89
CA LEU A 116 -8.12 -23.08 -1.19
C LEU A 116 -7.74 -24.47 -0.69
N ARG A 117 -8.18 -24.87 0.51
CA ARG A 117 -7.96 -26.24 1.02
C ARG A 117 -8.66 -27.33 0.20
N ARG A 118 -9.76 -27.00 -0.48
CA ARG A 118 -10.52 -27.94 -1.31
C ARG A 118 -9.97 -28.06 -2.74
N THR A 119 -9.45 -26.98 -3.30
CA THR A 119 -8.86 -26.96 -4.65
C THR A 119 -7.37 -27.29 -4.65
N ALA A 120 -6.63 -26.94 -3.60
CA ALA A 120 -5.21 -27.25 -3.50
C ALA A 120 -5.02 -28.73 -3.15
N ALA A 121 -4.81 -29.55 -4.17
CA ALA A 121 -4.32 -30.92 -4.03
C ALA A 121 -2.87 -31.00 -3.45
N THR A 122 -2.26 -29.86 -3.10
CA THR A 122 -0.88 -29.75 -2.65
C THR A 122 -0.83 -28.82 -1.43
N ALA A 123 -0.40 -29.37 -0.28
CA ALA A 123 -0.04 -28.53 0.87
C ALA A 123 1.03 -27.52 0.44
N GLY A 124 0.84 -26.23 0.72
CA GLY A 124 1.80 -25.16 0.37
C GLY A 124 1.44 -24.29 -0.85
N ALA A 125 0.39 -24.64 -1.62
CA ALA A 125 0.04 -23.87 -2.83
C ALA A 125 -0.44 -22.44 -2.51
N ALA A 126 -1.17 -22.26 -1.41
CA ALA A 126 -1.65 -20.94 -0.99
C ALA A 126 -0.48 -20.05 -0.52
N GLU A 127 0.43 -20.62 0.26
CA GLU A 127 1.64 -19.94 0.73
C GLU A 127 2.54 -19.52 -0.45
N ALA A 128 2.72 -20.40 -1.44
CA ALA A 128 3.44 -20.10 -2.66
C ALA A 128 2.75 -19.01 -3.50
N ALA A 129 1.41 -19.02 -3.58
CA ALA A 129 0.64 -18.00 -4.28
C ALA A 129 0.77 -16.63 -3.61
N VAL A 130 0.73 -16.56 -2.27
CA VAL A 130 0.94 -15.32 -1.52
C VAL A 130 2.36 -14.79 -1.72
N ALA A 131 3.38 -15.65 -1.66
CA ALA A 131 4.76 -15.25 -1.92
C ALA A 131 4.94 -14.73 -3.36
N THR A 132 4.30 -15.39 -4.33
CA THR A 132 4.29 -14.97 -5.73
C THR A 132 3.58 -13.62 -5.90
N ALA A 133 2.41 -13.44 -5.28
CA ALA A 133 1.66 -12.19 -5.31
C ALA A 133 2.49 -11.02 -4.75
N LEU A 134 3.15 -11.23 -3.62
CA LEU A 134 4.03 -10.23 -3.01
C LEU A 134 5.22 -9.90 -3.92
N ASN A 135 5.86 -10.91 -4.52
CA ASN A 135 6.98 -10.68 -5.43
C ASN A 135 6.57 -9.88 -6.66
N VAL A 136 5.45 -10.24 -7.29
CA VAL A 136 4.91 -9.55 -8.48
C VAL A 136 4.50 -8.12 -8.12
N TRP A 137 3.80 -7.94 -7.00
CA TRP A 137 3.42 -6.62 -6.51
C TRP A 137 4.65 -5.74 -6.23
N SER A 138 5.63 -6.22 -5.47
CA SER A 138 6.87 -5.49 -5.18
C SER A 138 7.63 -5.13 -6.47
N THR A 139 7.63 -6.02 -7.45
CA THR A 139 8.23 -5.74 -8.76
C THR A 139 7.46 -4.64 -9.50
N SER A 140 6.12 -4.64 -9.42
CA SER A 140 5.29 -3.59 -10.03
C SER A 140 5.56 -2.21 -9.43
N VAL A 141 5.90 -2.14 -8.14
CA VAL A 141 6.26 -0.86 -7.50
C VAL A 141 7.46 -0.20 -8.19
N VAL A 142 8.40 -1.00 -8.70
CA VAL A 142 9.64 -0.53 -9.32
C VAL A 142 9.56 -0.39 -10.83
N SER A 143 8.86 -1.33 -11.48
CA SER A 143 9.00 -1.55 -12.92
C SER A 143 7.71 -1.31 -13.71
N CYS A 144 6.59 -1.02 -13.04
CA CYS A 144 5.33 -0.66 -13.70
C CYS A 144 5.13 0.86 -13.65
N ASP A 145 4.38 1.41 -14.62
CA ASP A 145 4.03 2.84 -14.66
C ASP A 145 3.23 3.31 -13.43
N PHE A 146 2.67 2.36 -12.68
CA PHE A 146 1.96 2.57 -11.42
C PHE A 146 2.18 1.37 -10.50
N PHE A 147 2.02 1.58 -9.20
CA PHE A 147 1.85 0.50 -8.23
C PHE A 147 0.37 0.30 -7.90
N HIS A 148 -0.04 -0.95 -7.68
CA HIS A 148 -1.40 -1.24 -7.26
C HIS A 148 -1.55 -0.91 -5.76
N ALA A 149 -2.38 0.10 -5.46
CA ALA A 149 -2.44 0.73 -4.14
C ALA A 149 -3.52 0.12 -3.20
N ASP A 150 -4.25 -0.89 -3.67
CA ASP A 150 -5.29 -1.60 -2.90
C ASP A 150 -5.18 -3.13 -3.12
N VAL A 151 -3.97 -3.66 -2.98
CA VAL A 151 -3.76 -5.12 -3.05
C VAL A 151 -4.14 -5.73 -1.70
N HIS A 152 -5.32 -6.32 -1.67
CA HIS A 152 -5.75 -7.21 -0.59
C HIS A 152 -6.17 -8.56 -1.16
N GLY A 153 -6.25 -9.61 -0.32
CA GLY A 153 -6.51 -10.96 -0.80
C GLY A 153 -7.90 -11.18 -1.45
N GLY A 154 -8.76 -10.16 -1.48
CA GLY A 154 -10.04 -10.17 -2.21
C GLY A 154 -9.87 -9.78 -3.68
N ASN A 155 -8.82 -9.04 -4.00
CA ASN A 155 -8.42 -8.66 -5.36
C ASN A 155 -7.40 -9.65 -5.96
N LEU A 156 -7.14 -10.76 -5.27
CA LEU A 156 -6.19 -11.80 -5.68
C LEU A 156 -6.89 -13.15 -5.80
N LEU A 157 -6.62 -13.84 -6.91
CA LEU A 157 -7.08 -15.19 -7.19
C LEU A 157 -5.88 -16.13 -7.35
N LEU A 158 -5.97 -17.34 -6.83
CA LEU A 158 -5.18 -18.47 -7.34
C LEU A 158 -5.94 -19.05 -8.53
N CYS A 159 -5.42 -18.84 -9.74
CA CYS A 159 -6.03 -19.31 -10.97
C CYS A 159 -5.90 -20.83 -11.13
N ASP A 160 -6.84 -21.43 -11.87
CA ASP A 160 -6.84 -22.88 -12.13
C ASP A 160 -5.59 -23.35 -12.89
N ASP A 161 -4.92 -22.45 -13.60
CA ASP A 161 -3.66 -22.67 -14.32
C ASP A 161 -2.40 -22.50 -13.44
N GLY A 162 -2.57 -22.20 -12.15
CA GLY A 162 -1.52 -22.03 -11.16
C GLY A 162 -0.95 -20.61 -11.05
N ARG A 163 -1.42 -19.66 -11.87
CA ARG A 163 -0.99 -18.25 -11.77
C ARG A 163 -1.73 -17.48 -10.68
N VAL A 164 -1.15 -16.36 -10.25
CA VAL A 164 -1.83 -15.38 -9.40
C VAL A 164 -2.56 -14.36 -10.28
N GLY A 165 -3.88 -14.30 -10.15
CA GLY A 165 -4.74 -13.33 -10.84
C GLY A 165 -4.96 -12.07 -10.02
N PHE A 166 -4.62 -10.90 -10.57
CA PHE A 166 -4.97 -9.58 -10.02
C PHE A 166 -6.22 -9.05 -10.73
N ILE A 167 -7.30 -8.74 -10.01
CA ILE A 167 -8.62 -8.51 -10.63
C ILE A 167 -9.25 -7.12 -10.40
N ASP A 168 -8.58 -6.25 -9.66
CA ASP A 168 -9.04 -4.88 -9.44
C ASP A 168 -7.90 -3.89 -9.64
N PHE A 169 -8.13 -2.87 -10.45
CA PHE A 169 -7.15 -1.80 -10.68
C PHE A 169 -7.82 -0.43 -10.59
N GLY A 170 -8.88 -0.32 -9.79
CA GLY A 170 -9.56 0.94 -9.51
C GLY A 170 -8.66 1.91 -8.77
N ILE A 171 -7.82 1.40 -7.85
CA ILE A 171 -6.92 2.19 -7.03
C ILE A 171 -5.46 1.85 -7.34
N VAL A 172 -4.79 2.79 -8.00
CA VAL A 172 -3.37 2.70 -8.37
C VAL A 172 -2.66 4.00 -8.02
N GLY A 173 -1.41 3.90 -7.55
CA GLY A 173 -0.56 5.05 -7.27
C GLY A 173 0.50 5.23 -8.35
N ARG A 174 0.80 6.49 -8.71
CA ARG A 174 1.86 6.84 -9.65
C ARG A 174 2.87 7.73 -8.95
N LEU A 175 4.14 7.35 -9.00
CA LEU A 175 5.21 8.16 -8.44
C LEU A 175 5.92 8.90 -9.57
N PRO A 176 6.08 10.23 -9.48
CA PRO A 176 6.91 10.96 -10.42
C PRO A 176 8.34 10.41 -10.41
N PRO A 177 9.07 10.40 -11.55
CA PRO A 177 10.44 9.88 -11.62
C PRO A 177 11.39 10.50 -10.57
N LYS A 178 11.20 11.77 -10.22
CA LYS A 178 11.95 12.45 -9.14
C LYS A 178 11.77 11.75 -7.79
N VAL A 179 10.51 11.43 -7.44
CA VAL A 179 10.17 10.75 -6.18
C VAL A 179 10.68 9.32 -6.21
N TRP A 180 10.55 8.64 -7.36
CA TRP A 180 11.02 7.27 -7.52
C TRP A 180 12.54 7.12 -7.34
N ASN A 181 13.32 8.03 -7.93
CA ASN A 181 14.78 8.07 -7.74
C ASN A 181 15.15 8.31 -6.28
N ALA A 182 14.38 9.13 -5.57
CA ALA A 182 14.59 9.39 -4.16
C ALA A 182 14.24 8.17 -3.28
N VAL A 183 13.16 7.45 -3.57
CA VAL A 183 12.82 6.18 -2.89
C VAL A 183 13.91 5.13 -3.10
N THR A 184 14.41 4.99 -4.34
CA THR A 184 15.50 4.05 -4.65
C THR A 184 16.78 4.44 -3.92
N GLY A 185 17.15 5.73 -3.95
CA GLY A 185 18.28 6.26 -3.22
C GLY A 185 18.17 6.07 -1.72
N LEU A 186 16.96 6.21 -1.15
CA LEU A 186 16.69 5.93 0.27
C LEU A 186 16.97 4.46 0.61
N GLY A 187 16.48 3.53 -0.21
CA GLY A 187 16.71 2.09 -0.03
C GLY A 187 18.19 1.72 -0.11
N GLU A 188 18.92 2.25 -1.08
CA GLU A 188 20.38 2.04 -1.21
C GLU A 188 21.15 2.62 0.00
N SER A 189 20.78 3.82 0.42
CA SER A 189 21.36 4.50 1.58
C SER A 189 21.14 3.71 2.88
N PHE A 190 19.96 3.12 3.04
CA PHE A 190 19.64 2.26 4.18
C PHE A 190 20.52 1.00 4.23
N VAL A 191 20.74 0.35 3.09
CA VAL A 191 21.57 -0.86 3.01
C VAL A 191 23.06 -0.55 3.23
N THR A 192 23.51 0.61 2.73
CA THR A 192 24.92 1.02 2.82
C THR A 192 25.27 1.76 4.11
N GLY A 193 24.27 2.19 4.88
CA GLY A 193 24.46 3.03 6.07
C GLY A 193 24.88 4.46 5.74
N ASP A 194 24.62 4.94 4.51
CA ASP A 194 24.93 6.32 4.10
C ASP A 194 23.79 7.26 4.53
N PHE A 195 23.84 7.73 5.78
CA PHE A 195 22.80 8.59 6.32
C PHE A 195 22.74 10.00 5.69
N GLU A 196 23.82 10.49 5.08
CA GLU A 196 23.78 11.77 4.34
C GLU A 196 23.04 11.60 3.01
N ALA A 197 23.28 10.50 2.29
CA ALA A 197 22.50 10.15 1.11
C ALA A 197 21.02 9.85 1.45
N MET A 198 20.77 9.26 2.62
CA MET A 198 19.42 9.07 3.17
C MET A 198 18.71 10.42 3.38
N ALA A 199 19.38 11.37 4.02
CA ALA A 199 18.87 12.74 4.22
C ALA A 199 18.54 13.44 2.90
N LYS A 200 19.43 13.37 1.90
CA LYS A 200 19.20 13.93 0.56
C LYS A 200 17.97 13.30 -0.11
N SER A 201 17.79 11.99 0.05
CA SER A 201 16.64 11.27 -0.50
C SER A 201 15.33 11.71 0.18
N LEU A 202 15.32 11.88 1.51
CA LEU A 202 14.18 12.39 2.28
C LEU A 202 13.79 13.82 1.86
N VAL A 203 14.77 14.72 1.71
CA VAL A 203 14.53 16.08 1.19
C VAL A 203 13.94 16.03 -0.22
N ALA A 204 14.47 15.18 -1.11
CA ALA A 204 13.97 15.06 -2.48
C ALA A 204 12.53 14.52 -2.58
N MET A 205 12.08 13.77 -1.57
CA MET A 205 10.69 13.30 -1.41
C MET A 205 9.77 14.34 -0.76
N GLY A 206 10.32 15.46 -0.28
CA GLY A 206 9.56 16.51 0.42
C GLY A 206 9.32 16.21 1.90
N ALA A 207 10.08 15.28 2.51
CA ALA A 207 9.98 14.98 3.93
C ALA A 207 10.68 16.02 4.84
N ALA A 208 11.46 16.92 4.24
CA ALA A 208 12.15 18.03 4.89
C ALA A 208 12.27 19.20 3.91
N GLU A 209 12.52 20.42 4.40
CA GLU A 209 12.66 21.59 3.53
C GLU A 209 13.89 21.47 2.61
N GLU A 210 13.82 22.00 1.37
CA GLU A 210 14.93 21.95 0.41
C GLU A 210 16.20 22.69 0.89
N THR A 211 16.07 23.51 1.95
CA THR A 211 17.15 24.29 2.55
C THR A 211 17.86 23.60 3.72
N VAL A 212 17.40 22.42 4.15
CA VAL A 212 17.98 21.67 5.28
C VAL A 212 19.45 21.31 5.02
N ASP A 213 20.28 21.41 6.06
CA ASP A 213 21.66 20.92 6.02
C ASP A 213 21.65 19.39 6.04
N THR A 214 21.76 18.79 4.86
CA THR A 214 21.70 17.33 4.69
C THR A 214 22.78 16.59 5.46
N ALA A 215 23.93 17.21 5.76
CA ALA A 215 24.98 16.57 6.54
C ALA A 215 24.65 16.57 8.03
N LYS A 216 24.01 17.63 8.54
CA LYS A 216 23.45 17.66 9.90
C LYS A 216 22.30 16.67 10.02
N PHE A 217 21.33 16.75 9.12
CA PHE A 217 20.19 15.84 9.12
C PHE A 217 20.61 14.37 9.02
N GLY A 218 21.62 14.05 8.21
CA GLY A 218 22.20 12.71 8.16
C GLY A 218 22.77 12.22 9.49
N ARG A 219 23.46 13.08 10.25
CA ARG A 219 23.95 12.71 11.60
C ARG A 219 22.81 12.49 12.59
N ASP A 220 21.74 13.27 12.47
CA ASP A 220 20.56 13.12 13.33
C ASP A 220 19.83 11.80 13.02
N LEU A 221 19.69 11.45 11.73
CA LEU A 221 19.16 10.16 11.29
C LEU A 221 20.02 8.98 11.78
N GLU A 222 21.35 9.10 11.70
CA GLU A 222 22.28 8.11 12.23
C GLU A 222 22.07 7.91 13.73
N ALA A 223 21.98 8.98 14.51
CA ALA A 223 21.74 8.93 15.96
C ALA A 223 20.39 8.28 16.32
N ILE A 224 19.34 8.59 15.55
CA ILE A 224 18.01 7.99 15.70
C ILE A 224 18.07 6.48 15.41
N PHE A 225 18.70 6.09 14.30
CA PHE A 225 18.83 4.70 13.90
C PHE A 225 19.62 3.88 14.93
N ASP A 226 20.71 4.44 15.44
CA ASP A 226 21.53 3.86 16.49
C ASP A 226 20.75 3.66 17.79
N ARG A 227 19.86 4.60 18.12
CA ARG A 227 19.01 4.55 19.29
C ARG A 227 17.92 3.50 19.14
N MET A 228 17.21 3.47 18.00
CA MET A 228 16.21 2.45 17.70
C MET A 228 16.81 1.03 17.73
N SER A 229 18.03 0.86 17.23
CA SER A 229 18.74 -0.42 17.26
C SER A 229 19.10 -0.89 18.68
N ARG A 230 19.11 0.03 19.67
CA ARG A 230 19.38 -0.25 21.09
C ARG A 230 18.11 -0.48 21.90
N VAL A 231 16.92 -0.11 21.40
CA VAL A 231 15.64 -0.42 22.03
C VAL A 231 15.42 -1.93 21.96
N GLN A 232 15.85 -2.64 23.01
CA GLN A 232 15.56 -4.05 23.16
C GLN A 232 14.19 -4.19 23.82
N PRO A 233 13.23 -4.91 23.21
CA PRO A 233 11.98 -5.21 23.88
C PRO A 233 12.28 -6.02 25.15
N THR A 234 11.80 -5.55 26.30
CA THR A 234 11.99 -6.29 27.54
C THR A 234 10.97 -7.41 27.59
N VAL A 235 11.46 -8.65 27.48
CA VAL A 235 10.62 -9.85 27.62
C VAL A 235 10.50 -10.18 29.10
N THR A 236 9.37 -9.83 29.71
CA THR A 236 9.07 -10.27 31.07
C THR A 236 8.36 -11.61 31.01
N VAL A 237 9.00 -12.65 31.54
CA VAL A 237 8.38 -13.99 31.71
C VAL A 237 7.86 -14.09 33.13
N GLY A 238 6.53 -14.16 33.27
CA GLY A 238 5.84 -14.32 34.54
C GLY A 238 5.15 -15.68 34.63
N THR A 239 4.95 -16.17 35.85
CA THR A 239 4.04 -17.28 36.12
C THR A 239 2.85 -16.77 36.91
N THR A 240 1.64 -17.15 36.51
CA THR A 240 0.41 -16.88 37.25
C THR A 240 -0.24 -18.18 37.64
N THR A 241 -0.66 -18.30 38.89
CA THR A 241 -1.41 -19.46 39.36
C THR A 241 -2.88 -19.23 39.07
N THR A 242 -3.50 -20.10 38.29
CA THR A 242 -4.93 -20.03 38.00
C THR A 242 -5.74 -20.37 39.25
N ALA A 243 -7.03 -20.02 39.26
CA ALA A 243 -7.94 -20.36 40.36
C ALA A 243 -8.09 -21.88 40.61
N SER A 244 -7.67 -22.73 39.65
CA SER A 244 -7.61 -24.19 39.78
C SER A 244 -6.34 -24.71 40.45
N GLY A 245 -5.36 -23.85 40.74
CA GLY A 245 -4.06 -24.21 41.32
C GLY A 245 -2.98 -24.56 40.29
N ASP A 246 -3.26 -24.41 38.99
CA ASP A 246 -2.28 -24.68 37.93
C ASP A 246 -1.40 -23.46 37.69
N VAL A 247 -0.10 -23.69 37.47
CA VAL A 247 0.85 -22.61 37.16
C VAL A 247 0.89 -22.42 35.64
N ALA A 248 0.42 -21.28 35.16
CA ALA A 248 0.50 -20.87 33.76
C ALA A 248 1.64 -19.86 33.57
N ALA A 249 2.53 -20.12 32.62
CA ALA A 249 3.53 -19.15 32.21
C ALA A 249 2.96 -18.19 31.16
N PHE A 250 3.27 -16.90 31.27
CA PHE A 250 2.97 -15.89 30.26
C PHE A 250 4.23 -15.08 29.96
N SER A 251 4.34 -14.60 28.72
CA SER A 251 5.37 -13.64 28.31
C SER A 251 4.70 -12.38 27.83
N THR A 252 5.08 -11.24 28.39
CA THR A 252 4.68 -9.91 27.93
C THR A 252 5.88 -9.22 27.29
N LEU A 253 5.67 -8.71 26.08
CA LEU A 253 6.59 -7.82 25.38
C LEU A 253 6.22 -6.39 25.79
N ASP A 254 7.11 -5.72 26.51
CA ASP A 254 6.94 -4.34 26.93
C ASP A 254 7.97 -3.47 26.20
N VAL A 255 7.52 -2.39 25.58
CA VAL A 255 8.34 -1.38 24.92
C VAL A 255 8.12 -0.08 25.68
N ASP A 256 9.19 0.65 26.01
CA ASP A 256 9.08 1.90 26.75
C ASP A 256 8.40 3.00 25.89
N ASP A 257 7.12 3.25 26.18
CA ASP A 257 6.30 4.25 25.48
C ASP A 257 6.90 5.67 25.53
N GLU A 258 7.66 6.01 26.58
CA GLU A 258 8.31 7.31 26.72
C GLU A 258 9.53 7.43 25.81
N GLU A 259 10.26 6.33 25.61
CA GLU A 259 11.37 6.25 24.67
C GLU A 259 10.90 6.30 23.21
N VAL A 260 9.81 5.60 22.88
CA VAL A 260 9.17 5.65 21.55
C VAL A 260 8.67 7.05 21.24
N SER A 261 7.97 7.70 22.17
CA SER A 261 7.46 9.06 21.99
C SER A 261 8.59 10.07 21.76
N ARG A 262 9.73 9.90 22.44
CA ARG A 262 10.91 10.76 22.28
C ARG A 262 11.58 10.57 20.93
N ILE A 263 11.68 9.33 20.46
CA ILE A 263 12.20 9.01 19.11
C ILE A 263 11.35 9.67 18.03
N VAL A 264 10.02 9.63 18.14
CA VAL A 264 9.12 10.28 17.18
C VAL A 264 9.32 11.80 17.18
N ILE A 265 9.49 12.42 18.35
CA ILE A 265 9.76 13.86 18.47
C ILE A 265 11.13 14.22 17.86
N ASP A 266 12.15 13.40 18.09
CA ASP A 266 13.49 13.63 17.53
C ASP A 266 13.49 13.53 16.00
N ILE A 267 12.73 12.60 15.41
CA ILE A 267 12.53 12.50 13.95
C ILE A 267 11.88 13.76 13.40
N ILE A 268 10.84 14.28 14.07
CA ILE A 268 10.14 15.50 13.65
C ILE A 268 11.10 16.69 13.71
N ASN A 269 11.81 16.87 14.82
CA ASN A 269 12.76 17.97 14.98
C ASN A 269 13.90 17.90 13.96
N ALA A 270 14.45 16.72 13.70
CA ALA A 270 15.54 16.54 12.73
C ALA A 270 15.14 16.89 11.28
N ALA A 271 13.86 16.73 10.94
CA ALA A 271 13.34 17.07 9.62
C ALA A 271 13.08 18.58 9.42
N GLU A 272 13.05 19.37 10.50
CA GLU A 272 12.71 20.81 10.50
C GLU A 272 13.94 21.74 10.60
N ASP A 273 15.15 21.21 10.90
CA ASP A 273 16.31 21.96 11.43
C ASP A 273 17.58 21.92 10.55
#